data_AF-M1UVY0-F1
#
_entry.id   AF-M1UVY0-F1
#
_cell.length_a   1.000
_cell.length_b   1.000
_cell.length_c   1.000
_cell.angle_alpha   90.00
_cell.angle_beta   90.00
_cell.angle_gamma   90.00
#
_symmetry.space_group_name_H-M   'P 1'
#
loop_
_entity.id
_entity.type
_entity.pdbx_description
1 polymer ?
#
loop_
_entity_poly.entity_id
_entity_poly.type
_entity_poly.pdbx_seq_one_letter_code
_entity_poly.pdbx_strand_id
1 'polypeptide(L)'
;MASSFEFVQHPRRTLPPPIPTNQGPAAAFLPGTFHPINPKNIAAGQDQVLLSGWGKLVRWILVVIAVFAISLGINLILNGVYATGTSTANRMYQFAQDPLTGLAIGILATALVQSSSTTTTLTVTAVGSGLVSVSVAVPLIIGANIGTSITPMLVAFSYIGERREFKKAFTTAAMHSWFNILTAAGFFVMEILFHPLRSISGYFATLLAEDTPGVVPTSEIITKILNPFVEAIGMQGLIGNVGNHNLAVIICLSLGTLLILVSVRVMSAQIRTITAATATSIIDKLVNTGGKTRASARSTIVSFGMGLIFTFLVTASSVTVASMQPVAVSGTVRRRPVLAVILGANVGTTFTALFATLAIVSSLSEFAMQAALVHTIMNVVGAAVVLCIPQLSRQLIRLSSATARIASRSYVRTLMIIFGLYIALPSIVLACYTLR
;
A
#
# COMPACT_ATOMS: atom_id res chain seq x y z
N MET A 1 -3.82 1.04 37.46
CA MET A 1 -2.99 0.15 36.61
C MET A 1 -3.79 -0.27 35.37
N ALA A 2 -3.99 0.62 34.40
CA ALA A 2 -4.85 0.40 33.23
C ALA A 2 -4.15 0.80 31.93
N SER A 3 -2.89 0.38 31.73
CA SER A 3 -2.02 0.91 30.67
C SER A 3 -1.56 -0.11 29.63
N SER A 4 -2.17 -1.30 29.54
CA SER A 4 -1.73 -2.37 28.62
C SER A 4 -2.77 -2.79 27.57
N PHE A 5 -3.89 -2.07 27.45
CA PHE A 5 -5.01 -2.48 26.61
C PHE A 5 -5.14 -1.60 25.34
N GLU A 6 -5.29 -2.26 24.18
CA GLU A 6 -5.33 -1.63 22.85
C GLU A 6 -6.65 -1.95 22.12
N PHE A 7 -7.33 -0.90 21.67
CA PHE A 7 -8.70 -0.88 21.14
C PHE A 7 -8.80 -1.08 19.61
N VAL A 8 -9.79 -1.84 19.12
CA VAL A 8 -10.04 -2.17 17.70
C VAL A 8 -11.55 -2.11 17.37
N GLN A 9 -11.98 -1.48 16.26
CA GLN A 9 -13.40 -1.45 15.85
C GLN A 9 -13.91 -2.83 15.40
N HIS A 10 -15.12 -3.23 15.83
CA HIS A 10 -15.72 -4.53 15.53
C HIS A 10 -17.00 -4.40 14.67
N PRO A 11 -17.15 -5.19 13.59
CA PRO A 11 -18.41 -5.28 12.86
C PRO A 11 -19.42 -6.10 13.68
N ARG A 12 -20.62 -5.55 13.92
CA ARG A 12 -21.69 -6.20 14.71
C ARG A 12 -22.18 -7.49 14.04
N ARG A 13 -21.59 -8.65 14.33
CA ARG A 13 -22.23 -9.94 14.02
C ARG A 13 -22.30 -10.94 15.18
N THR A 14 -21.43 -10.85 16.17
CA THR A 14 -21.58 -11.53 17.47
C THR A 14 -20.64 -10.83 18.46
N LEU A 15 -21.19 -10.23 19.51
CA LEU A 15 -20.41 -9.44 20.48
C LEU A 15 -19.67 -10.38 21.44
N PRO A 16 -18.33 -10.28 21.60
CA PRO A 16 -17.62 -11.05 22.61
C PRO A 16 -18.06 -10.68 24.04
N PRO A 17 -17.90 -11.59 25.02
CA PRO A 17 -18.34 -11.36 26.38
C PRO A 17 -17.58 -10.20 27.05
N PRO A 18 -18.23 -9.45 27.97
CA PRO A 18 -17.57 -8.39 28.73
C PRO A 18 -16.49 -8.97 29.66
N ILE A 19 -15.47 -8.18 29.98
CA ILE A 19 -14.43 -8.55 30.95
C ILE A 19 -15.13 -8.83 32.31
N PRO A 20 -14.93 -10.01 32.93
CA PRO A 20 -15.48 -10.30 34.26
C PRO A 20 -14.97 -9.27 35.27
N THR A 21 -15.86 -8.63 36.02
CA THR A 21 -15.54 -7.56 36.98
C THR A 21 -14.56 -7.96 38.08
N ASN A 22 -14.31 -9.26 38.27
CA ASN A 22 -13.43 -9.82 39.31
C ASN A 22 -12.12 -10.41 38.77
N GLN A 23 -11.83 -10.35 37.47
CA GLN A 23 -10.56 -10.83 36.92
C GLN A 23 -9.71 -9.61 36.51
N GLY A 24 -8.57 -9.44 37.17
CA GLY A 24 -7.57 -8.43 36.81
C GLY A 24 -6.95 -8.66 35.42
N PRO A 25 -5.78 -8.09 35.10
CA PRO A 25 -5.17 -8.13 33.76
C PRO A 25 -4.93 -9.53 33.15
N ALA A 26 -5.20 -10.62 33.90
CA ALA A 26 -5.19 -12.00 33.42
C ALA A 26 -6.24 -12.30 32.31
N ALA A 27 -7.37 -11.58 32.26
CA ALA A 27 -8.34 -11.71 31.16
C ALA A 27 -7.76 -11.25 29.80
N ALA A 28 -6.65 -10.50 29.80
CA ALA A 28 -5.93 -10.04 28.60
C ALA A 28 -5.19 -11.16 27.84
N PHE A 29 -5.08 -12.35 28.42
CA PHE A 29 -4.37 -13.50 27.84
C PHE A 29 -5.28 -14.54 27.19
N LEU A 30 -6.61 -14.40 27.32
CA LEU A 30 -7.54 -15.31 26.68
C LEU A 30 -7.58 -15.09 25.15
N PRO A 31 -7.73 -16.15 24.34
CA PRO A 31 -7.83 -16.01 22.89
C PRO A 31 -9.08 -15.22 22.49
N GLY A 32 -8.92 -14.18 21.66
CA GLY A 32 -10.04 -13.42 21.09
C GLY A 32 -9.95 -11.91 21.25
N THR A 33 -11.08 -11.25 21.10
CA THR A 33 -11.26 -9.80 21.26
C THR A 33 -12.23 -9.56 22.43
N PHE A 34 -11.98 -8.60 23.32
CA PHE A 34 -12.82 -8.34 24.51
C PHE A 34 -13.43 -6.95 24.53
N HIS A 35 -14.71 -6.80 24.92
CA HIS A 35 -15.27 -5.46 25.13
C HIS A 35 -14.91 -4.94 26.53
N PRO A 36 -14.28 -3.75 26.64
CA PRO A 36 -13.98 -3.14 27.93
C PRO A 36 -15.23 -2.58 28.64
N ILE A 37 -16.30 -2.33 27.89
CA ILE A 37 -17.59 -1.81 28.37
C ILE A 37 -18.69 -2.72 27.81
N ASN A 38 -19.77 -2.96 28.55
CA ASN A 38 -20.88 -3.76 28.05
C ASN A 38 -21.41 -3.19 26.71
N PRO A 39 -21.37 -3.98 25.61
CA PRO A 39 -21.64 -3.48 24.26
C PRO A 39 -23.09 -3.01 24.03
N LYS A 40 -24.00 -3.26 24.98
CA LYS A 40 -25.36 -2.70 24.97
C LYS A 40 -25.41 -1.19 25.18
N ASN A 41 -24.36 -0.59 25.75
CA ASN A 41 -24.34 0.83 26.15
C ASN A 41 -23.43 1.72 25.27
N ILE A 42 -22.92 1.20 24.14
CA ILE A 42 -21.93 1.91 23.30
C ILE A 42 -22.57 2.33 21.96
N ALA A 43 -22.41 3.60 21.57
CA ALA A 43 -22.78 4.06 20.24
C ALA A 43 -21.97 3.32 19.17
N ALA A 44 -22.58 2.92 18.05
CA ALA A 44 -21.96 2.04 17.05
C ALA A 44 -20.59 2.55 16.50
N GLY A 45 -20.34 3.86 16.52
CA GLY A 45 -19.05 4.46 16.11
C GLY A 45 -17.95 4.44 17.18
N GLN A 46 -18.31 4.14 18.43
CA GLN A 46 -17.42 4.09 19.60
C GLN A 46 -17.17 2.65 20.07
N ASP A 47 -17.75 1.66 19.40
CA ASP A 47 -17.61 0.26 19.77
C ASP A 47 -16.20 -0.24 19.44
N GLN A 48 -15.39 -0.35 20.49
CA GLN A 48 -13.99 -0.71 20.43
C GLN A 48 -13.73 -1.94 21.30
N VAL A 49 -12.98 -2.88 20.74
CA VAL A 49 -12.73 -4.21 21.30
C VAL A 49 -11.24 -4.39 21.46
N LEU A 50 -10.83 -4.90 22.60
CA LEU A 50 -9.43 -5.06 22.96
C LEU A 50 -8.86 -6.29 22.30
N LEU A 51 -7.71 -6.15 21.63
CA LEU A 51 -6.97 -7.29 21.11
C LEU A 51 -6.14 -7.90 22.26
N SER A 52 -6.41 -9.16 22.60
CA SER A 52 -5.68 -9.86 23.65
C SER A 52 -4.22 -10.09 23.28
N GLY A 53 -3.34 -10.31 24.26
CA GLY A 53 -1.92 -10.61 24.01
C GLY A 53 -1.75 -11.85 23.13
N TRP A 54 -2.59 -12.87 23.37
CA TRP A 54 -2.65 -14.07 22.52
C TRP A 54 -3.18 -13.76 21.11
N GLY A 55 -4.20 -12.91 21.00
CA GLY A 55 -4.71 -12.42 19.72
C GLY A 55 -3.64 -11.67 18.91
N LYS A 56 -2.76 -10.89 19.57
CA LYS A 56 -1.60 -10.27 18.92
C LYS A 56 -0.58 -11.30 18.45
N LEU A 57 -0.24 -12.27 19.30
CA LEU A 57 0.73 -13.32 18.97
C LEU A 57 0.28 -14.13 17.74
N VAL A 58 -0.96 -14.61 17.72
CA VAL A 58 -1.53 -15.38 16.59
C VAL A 58 -1.46 -14.55 15.30
N ARG A 59 -1.77 -13.25 15.36
CA ARG A 59 -1.71 -12.38 14.19
C ARG A 59 -0.28 -12.12 13.70
N TRP A 60 0.68 -11.96 14.61
CA TRP A 60 2.10 -11.89 14.25
C TRP A 60 2.61 -13.18 13.61
N ILE A 61 2.17 -14.35 14.12
CA ILE A 61 2.44 -15.64 13.48
C ILE A 61 1.86 -15.68 12.07
N LEU A 62 0.61 -15.22 11.88
CA LEU A 62 0.00 -15.12 10.54
C LEU A 62 0.75 -14.17 9.60
N VAL A 63 1.33 -13.08 10.11
CA VAL A 63 2.21 -12.19 9.31
C VAL A 63 3.46 -12.95 8.86
N VAL A 64 4.12 -13.68 9.77
CA VAL A 64 5.31 -14.49 9.43
C VAL A 64 4.97 -15.58 8.42
N ILE A 65 3.85 -16.31 8.61
CA ILE A 65 3.38 -17.31 7.65
C ILE A 65 3.12 -16.66 6.28
N ALA A 66 2.51 -15.48 6.23
CA ALA A 66 2.29 -14.77 4.99
C ALA A 66 3.61 -14.38 4.30
N VAL A 67 4.64 -13.99 5.04
CA VAL A 67 5.99 -13.73 4.50
C VAL A 67 6.60 -15.01 3.89
N PHE A 68 6.50 -16.15 4.58
CA PHE A 68 6.95 -17.43 4.05
C PHE A 68 6.16 -17.85 2.79
N ALA A 69 4.84 -17.65 2.80
CA ALA A 69 3.98 -17.98 1.66
C ALA A 69 4.23 -17.06 0.45
N ILE A 70 4.53 -15.76 0.66
CA ILE A 70 5.03 -14.88 -0.39
C ILE A 70 6.30 -15.49 -0.98
N SER A 71 7.29 -15.77 -0.14
CA SER A 71 8.58 -16.34 -0.57
C SER A 71 8.44 -17.66 -1.34
N LEU A 72 7.54 -18.55 -0.91
CA LEU A 72 7.20 -19.78 -1.63
C LEU A 72 6.58 -19.47 -3.00
N GLY A 73 5.63 -18.53 -3.07
CA GLY A 73 4.99 -18.12 -4.31
C GLY A 73 5.98 -17.54 -5.32
N ILE A 74 6.99 -16.81 -4.85
CA ILE A 74 8.09 -16.29 -5.68
C ILE A 74 8.92 -17.43 -6.28
N ASN A 75 9.29 -18.40 -5.46
CA ASN A 75 10.09 -19.54 -5.90
C ASN A 75 9.31 -20.43 -6.88
N LEU A 76 8.00 -20.60 -6.71
CA LEU A 76 7.14 -21.28 -7.69
C LEU A 76 7.09 -20.52 -9.02
N ILE A 77 6.92 -19.19 -8.97
CA ILE A 77 6.97 -18.37 -10.18
C ILE A 77 8.33 -18.53 -10.88
N LEU A 78 9.44 -18.37 -10.16
CA LEU A 78 10.80 -18.57 -10.70
C LEU A 78 10.94 -19.93 -11.39
N ASN A 79 10.48 -20.99 -10.73
CA ASN A 79 10.56 -22.35 -11.24
C ASN A 79 9.72 -22.55 -12.52
N GLY A 80 8.52 -21.97 -12.59
CA GLY A 80 7.70 -21.96 -13.81
C GLY A 80 8.29 -21.12 -14.96
N VAL A 81 8.89 -19.97 -14.65
CA VAL A 81 9.58 -19.11 -15.64
C VAL A 81 10.79 -19.81 -16.23
N TYR A 82 11.63 -20.41 -15.40
CA TYR A 82 12.79 -21.15 -15.88
C TYR A 82 12.39 -22.36 -16.74
N ALA A 83 11.23 -22.96 -16.45
CA ALA A 83 10.67 -24.02 -17.28
C ALA A 83 10.11 -23.54 -18.63
N THR A 84 9.86 -22.24 -18.84
CA THR A 84 9.32 -21.71 -20.11
C THR A 84 10.40 -21.44 -21.18
N GLY A 85 11.69 -21.41 -20.80
CA GLY A 85 12.81 -21.12 -21.71
C GLY A 85 12.98 -19.62 -22.06
N THR A 86 14.02 -19.31 -22.85
CA THR A 86 14.51 -17.93 -23.14
C THR A 86 13.55 -17.05 -23.96
N SER A 87 12.48 -17.61 -24.52
CA SER A 87 11.56 -16.90 -25.43
C SER A 87 10.54 -16.00 -24.70
N THR A 88 10.14 -16.34 -23.48
CA THR A 88 9.24 -15.52 -22.65
C THR A 88 9.93 -14.25 -22.16
N ALA A 89 11.22 -14.34 -21.79
CA ALA A 89 12.05 -13.18 -21.44
C ALA A 89 12.13 -12.17 -22.60
N ASN A 90 12.22 -12.65 -23.85
CA ASN A 90 12.19 -11.81 -25.05
C ASN A 90 10.82 -11.16 -25.33
N ARG A 91 9.70 -11.82 -24.98
CA ARG A 91 8.36 -11.20 -25.10
C ARG A 91 8.09 -10.15 -24.02
N MET A 92 8.60 -10.37 -22.82
CA MET A 92 8.55 -9.36 -21.75
C MET A 92 9.42 -8.15 -22.10
N TYR A 93 10.52 -8.35 -22.83
CA TYR A 93 11.34 -7.29 -23.43
C TYR A 93 10.61 -6.52 -24.55
N GLN A 94 9.72 -7.15 -25.32
CA GLN A 94 8.91 -6.48 -26.36
C GLN A 94 7.71 -5.72 -25.78
N PHE A 95 7.08 -6.23 -24.73
CA PHE A 95 6.01 -5.52 -23.99
C PHE A 95 6.58 -4.35 -23.14
N ALA A 96 7.89 -4.37 -22.87
CA ALA A 96 8.63 -3.37 -22.09
C ALA A 96 8.97 -2.08 -22.84
N GLN A 97 8.76 -2.00 -24.16
CA GLN A 97 9.32 -0.91 -24.96
C GLN A 97 8.56 0.42 -24.83
N ASP A 98 7.33 0.42 -24.32
CA ASP A 98 6.54 1.64 -24.13
C ASP A 98 6.26 1.94 -22.64
N PRO A 99 6.97 2.91 -22.03
CA PRO A 99 6.74 3.30 -20.63
C PRO A 99 5.31 3.77 -20.32
N LEU A 100 4.57 4.27 -21.32
CA LEU A 100 3.19 4.73 -21.14
C LEU A 100 2.22 3.55 -20.86
N THR A 101 2.42 2.41 -21.52
CA THR A 101 1.66 1.19 -21.20
C THR A 101 1.91 0.71 -19.78
N GLY A 102 3.16 0.70 -19.31
CA GLY A 102 3.52 0.36 -17.94
C GLY A 102 2.81 1.26 -16.92
N LEU A 103 2.82 2.58 -17.17
CA LEU A 103 2.10 3.57 -16.36
C LEU A 103 0.59 3.27 -16.31
N ALA A 104 -0.02 3.04 -17.47
CA ALA A 104 -1.46 2.75 -17.56
C ALA A 104 -1.85 1.45 -16.85
N ILE A 105 -1.05 0.39 -16.99
CA ILE A 105 -1.25 -0.88 -16.28
C ILE A 105 -1.16 -0.67 -14.77
N GLY A 106 -0.17 0.09 -14.28
CA GLY A 106 -0.03 0.40 -12.86
C GLY A 106 -1.26 1.12 -12.28
N ILE A 107 -1.78 2.12 -13.01
CA ILE A 107 -3.00 2.86 -12.63
C ILE A 107 -4.19 1.90 -12.55
N LEU A 108 -4.45 1.13 -13.61
CA LEU A 108 -5.59 0.21 -13.68
C LEU A 108 -5.50 -0.91 -12.64
N ALA A 109 -4.35 -1.56 -12.54
CA ALA A 109 -4.14 -2.63 -11.58
C ALA A 109 -4.42 -2.14 -10.16
N THR A 110 -3.89 -0.97 -9.79
CA THR A 110 -4.16 -0.41 -8.47
C THR A 110 -5.60 0.06 -8.32
N ALA A 111 -6.21 0.64 -9.36
CA ALA A 111 -7.60 1.09 -9.29
C ALA A 111 -8.59 -0.08 -9.07
N LEU A 112 -8.33 -1.21 -9.73
CA LEU A 112 -9.13 -2.43 -9.62
C LEU A 112 -8.86 -3.18 -8.30
N VAL A 113 -7.59 -3.31 -7.91
CA VAL A 113 -7.20 -3.98 -6.66
C VAL A 113 -7.47 -3.11 -5.43
N GLN A 114 -7.54 -1.78 -5.62
CA GLN A 114 -7.70 -0.76 -4.57
C GLN A 114 -6.58 -0.73 -3.52
N SER A 115 -5.43 -1.31 -3.83
CA SER A 115 -4.25 -1.37 -2.97
C SER A 115 -2.97 -1.21 -3.79
N SER A 116 -2.33 -0.05 -3.67
CA SER A 116 -1.04 0.21 -4.30
C SER A 116 0.08 -0.55 -3.62
N SER A 117 0.03 -0.73 -2.29
CA SER A 117 0.96 -1.60 -1.57
C SER A 117 0.96 -3.01 -2.18
N THR A 118 -0.21 -3.57 -2.46
CA THR A 118 -0.32 -4.89 -3.12
C THR A 118 0.24 -4.86 -4.54
N THR A 119 -0.13 -3.85 -5.34
CA THR A 119 0.33 -3.74 -6.74
C THR A 119 1.84 -3.56 -6.82
N THR A 120 2.41 -2.67 -6.02
CA THR A 120 3.86 -2.42 -5.95
C THR A 120 4.61 -3.63 -5.40
N THR A 121 4.13 -4.29 -4.34
CA THR A 121 4.76 -5.51 -3.81
C THR A 121 4.78 -6.61 -4.87
N LEU A 122 3.68 -6.85 -5.59
CA LEU A 122 3.68 -7.81 -6.70
C LEU A 122 4.70 -7.46 -7.78
N THR A 123 4.85 -6.17 -8.09
CA THR A 123 5.80 -5.69 -9.08
C THR A 123 7.23 -5.93 -8.64
N VAL A 124 7.56 -5.55 -7.40
CA VAL A 124 8.86 -5.77 -6.76
C VAL A 124 9.20 -7.26 -6.71
N THR A 125 8.23 -8.08 -6.34
CA THR A 125 8.33 -9.53 -6.36
C THR A 125 8.58 -10.06 -7.76
N ALA A 126 7.87 -9.57 -8.78
CA ALA A 126 8.09 -9.97 -10.17
C ALA A 126 9.48 -9.55 -10.68
N VAL A 127 10.05 -8.46 -10.17
CA VAL A 127 11.44 -8.10 -10.44
C VAL A 127 12.41 -9.07 -9.77
N GLY A 128 12.16 -9.39 -8.50
CA GLY A 128 12.94 -10.39 -7.76
C GLY A 128 12.87 -11.80 -8.32
N SER A 129 11.82 -12.14 -9.07
CA SER A 129 11.70 -13.41 -9.79
C SER A 129 12.23 -13.37 -11.22
N GLY A 130 12.77 -12.24 -11.69
CA GLY A 130 13.24 -12.08 -13.08
C GLY A 130 12.14 -12.07 -14.13
N LEU A 131 10.86 -12.09 -13.72
CA LEU A 131 9.72 -11.88 -14.62
C LEU A 131 9.80 -10.48 -15.23
N VAL A 132 9.91 -9.46 -14.39
CA VAL A 132 9.81 -8.06 -14.82
C VAL A 132 11.16 -7.39 -14.66
N SER A 133 11.65 -6.70 -15.69
CA SER A 133 12.87 -5.88 -15.52
C SER A 133 12.57 -4.60 -14.74
N VAL A 134 13.57 -4.03 -14.07
CA VAL A 134 13.42 -2.75 -13.35
C VAL A 134 12.89 -1.65 -14.29
N SER A 135 13.32 -1.63 -15.56
CA SER A 135 12.85 -0.68 -16.58
C SER A 135 11.33 -0.71 -16.79
N VAL A 136 10.72 -1.89 -16.67
CA VAL A 136 9.26 -2.07 -16.78
C VAL A 136 8.56 -1.79 -15.46
N ALA A 137 9.21 -2.17 -14.35
CA ALA A 137 8.67 -1.95 -13.02
C ALA A 137 8.53 -0.46 -12.68
N VAL A 138 9.48 0.39 -13.08
CA VAL A 138 9.47 1.83 -12.77
C VAL A 138 8.17 2.53 -13.22
N PRO A 139 7.77 2.52 -14.51
CA PRO A 139 6.52 3.15 -14.93
C PRO A 139 5.29 2.51 -14.29
N LEU A 140 5.31 1.19 -14.05
CA LEU A 140 4.22 0.50 -13.37
C LEU A 140 4.05 0.97 -11.92
N ILE A 141 5.15 1.12 -11.18
CA ILE A 141 5.15 1.63 -9.80
C ILE A 141 4.69 3.09 -9.75
N ILE A 142 5.14 3.92 -10.70
CA ILE A 142 4.64 5.30 -10.85
C ILE A 142 3.12 5.30 -11.04
N GLY A 143 2.61 4.41 -11.90
CA GLY A 143 1.18 4.26 -12.17
C GLY A 143 0.40 3.76 -10.95
N ALA A 144 0.96 2.80 -10.22
CA ALA A 144 0.36 2.28 -9.00
C ALA A 144 0.23 3.37 -7.93
N ASN A 145 1.21 4.27 -7.83
CA ASN A 145 1.13 5.40 -6.93
C ASN A 145 -0.07 6.32 -7.27
N ILE A 146 -0.28 6.65 -8.55
CA ILE A 146 -1.47 7.39 -9.01
C ILE A 146 -2.75 6.65 -8.61
N GLY A 147 -2.85 5.35 -8.91
CA GLY A 147 -4.04 4.54 -8.68
C GLY A 147 -4.51 4.51 -7.22
N THR A 148 -3.60 4.62 -6.24
CA THR A 148 -3.92 4.65 -4.79
C THR A 148 -5.02 5.66 -4.42
N SER A 149 -5.13 6.72 -5.19
CA SER A 149 -5.99 7.85 -4.92
C SER A 149 -7.47 7.62 -5.25
N ILE A 150 -7.83 6.51 -5.91
CA ILE A 150 -9.25 6.18 -6.18
C ILE A 150 -10.03 5.95 -4.88
N THR A 151 -9.43 5.26 -3.92
CA THR A 151 -10.14 4.79 -2.72
C THR A 151 -10.62 5.95 -1.84
N PRO A 152 -9.81 6.97 -1.50
CA PRO A 152 -10.32 8.13 -0.77
C PRO A 152 -11.37 8.93 -1.56
N MET A 153 -11.29 8.98 -2.90
CA MET A 153 -12.32 9.62 -3.71
C MET A 153 -13.66 8.89 -3.60
N LEU A 154 -13.64 7.55 -3.55
CA LEU A 154 -14.84 6.75 -3.31
C LEU A 154 -15.37 6.93 -1.87
N VAL A 155 -14.49 6.98 -0.86
CA VAL A 155 -14.90 7.21 0.53
C VAL A 155 -15.61 8.56 0.72
N ALA A 156 -15.26 9.58 -0.08
CA ALA A 156 -15.90 10.89 0.00
C ALA A 156 -17.40 10.85 -0.31
N PHE A 157 -17.92 9.80 -0.98
CA PHE A 157 -19.36 9.58 -1.16
C PHE A 157 -20.10 9.33 0.16
N SER A 158 -19.41 8.98 1.25
CA SER A 158 -20.05 8.90 2.57
C SER A 158 -20.60 10.25 3.07
N TYR A 159 -20.15 11.37 2.51
CA TYR A 159 -20.60 12.72 2.82
C TYR A 159 -21.62 13.29 1.81
N ILE A 160 -22.14 12.45 0.90
CA ILE A 160 -22.97 12.88 -0.22
C ILE A 160 -24.27 13.61 0.20
N GLY A 161 -24.76 13.34 1.41
CA GLY A 161 -26.00 13.93 1.94
C GLY A 161 -25.93 15.44 2.15
N GLU A 162 -24.75 16.01 2.40
CA GLU A 162 -24.57 17.45 2.59
C GLU A 162 -23.49 17.98 1.63
N ARG A 163 -23.90 18.83 0.68
CA ARG A 163 -23.04 19.33 -0.40
C ARG A 163 -21.77 20.01 0.12
N ARG A 164 -21.86 20.75 1.22
CA ARG A 164 -20.70 21.43 1.82
C ARG A 164 -19.72 20.44 2.42
N GLU A 165 -20.21 19.38 3.07
CA GLU A 165 -19.39 18.32 3.66
C GLU A 165 -18.74 17.47 2.58
N PHE A 166 -19.53 17.02 1.59
CA PHE A 166 -19.02 16.31 0.41
C PHE A 166 -17.89 17.08 -0.26
N LYS A 167 -18.06 18.38 -0.49
CA LYS A 167 -17.02 19.23 -1.08
C LYS A 167 -15.74 19.25 -0.23
N LYS A 168 -15.84 19.32 1.10
CA LYS A 168 -14.66 19.31 2.00
C LYS A 168 -13.96 17.95 1.96
N ALA A 169 -14.70 16.86 2.13
CA ALA A 169 -14.19 15.49 2.07
C ALA A 169 -13.53 15.19 0.72
N PHE A 170 -14.20 15.52 -0.39
CA PHE A 170 -13.67 15.34 -1.73
C PHE A 170 -12.45 16.24 -2.00
N THR A 171 -12.37 17.44 -1.40
CA THR A 171 -11.15 18.27 -1.49
C THR A 171 -9.97 17.54 -0.84
N THR A 172 -10.16 16.90 0.31
CA THR A 172 -9.13 16.10 0.99
C THR A 172 -8.69 14.91 0.13
N ALA A 173 -9.65 14.16 -0.43
CA ALA A 173 -9.33 13.07 -1.37
C ALA A 173 -8.56 13.57 -2.61
N ALA A 174 -9.02 14.67 -3.21
CA ALA A 174 -8.38 15.25 -4.39
C ALA A 174 -7.00 15.86 -4.10
N MET A 175 -6.64 16.18 -2.85
CA MET A 175 -5.26 16.55 -2.51
C MET A 175 -4.31 15.38 -2.72
N HIS A 176 -4.72 14.17 -2.33
CA HIS A 176 -3.96 12.95 -2.58
C HIS A 176 -3.82 12.71 -4.09
N SER A 177 -4.91 12.79 -4.85
CA SER A 177 -4.89 12.56 -6.30
C SER A 177 -3.99 13.55 -7.03
N TRP A 178 -4.14 14.86 -6.77
CA TRP A 178 -3.31 15.87 -7.43
C TRP A 178 -1.84 15.79 -7.00
N PHE A 179 -1.55 15.41 -5.75
CA PHE A 179 -0.19 15.13 -5.34
C PHE A 179 0.42 14.03 -6.21
N ASN A 180 -0.21 12.85 -6.25
CA ASN A 180 0.34 11.70 -6.97
C ASN A 180 0.41 11.95 -8.48
N ILE A 181 -0.60 12.58 -9.09
CA ILE A 181 -0.60 12.87 -10.53
C ILE A 181 0.54 13.82 -10.89
N LEU A 182 0.72 14.92 -10.15
CA LEU A 182 1.73 15.93 -10.48
C LEU A 182 3.14 15.42 -10.23
N THR A 183 3.38 14.72 -9.11
CA THR A 183 4.69 14.13 -8.84
C THR A 183 4.98 12.99 -9.81
N ALA A 184 4.02 12.10 -10.08
CA ALA A 184 4.18 11.05 -11.07
C ALA A 184 4.47 11.60 -12.47
N ALA A 185 3.74 12.62 -12.93
CA ALA A 185 4.01 13.24 -14.23
C ALA A 185 5.43 13.84 -14.28
N GLY A 186 5.85 14.56 -13.24
CA GLY A 186 7.20 15.13 -13.16
C GLY A 186 8.29 14.05 -13.17
N PHE A 187 8.15 13.03 -12.32
CA PHE A 187 9.10 11.93 -12.27
C PHE A 187 9.09 11.08 -13.53
N PHE A 188 7.94 10.83 -14.14
CA PHE A 188 7.81 10.04 -15.36
C PHE A 188 8.51 10.72 -16.54
N VAL A 189 8.32 12.04 -16.72
CA VAL A 189 9.04 12.80 -17.74
C VAL A 189 10.54 12.78 -17.48
N MET A 190 10.97 13.03 -16.24
CA MET A 190 12.39 12.97 -15.89
C MET A 190 12.97 11.56 -16.07
N GLU A 191 12.21 10.52 -15.79
CA GLU A 191 12.61 9.13 -15.95
C GLU A 191 12.80 8.75 -17.41
N ILE A 192 11.93 9.23 -18.32
CA ILE A 192 12.11 9.01 -19.75
C ILE A 192 13.36 9.72 -20.28
N LEU A 193 13.67 10.91 -19.75
CA LEU A 193 14.75 11.75 -20.27
C LEU A 193 16.13 11.42 -19.68
N PHE A 194 16.20 11.09 -18.39
CA PHE A 194 17.45 11.02 -17.64
C PHE A 194 17.59 9.78 -16.76
N HIS A 195 16.54 8.96 -16.64
CA HIS A 195 16.49 7.78 -15.76
C HIS A 195 16.92 7.99 -14.30
N PRO A 196 16.60 9.12 -13.63
CA PRO A 196 17.15 9.41 -12.32
C PRO A 196 16.59 8.47 -11.24
N LEU A 197 15.35 7.97 -11.37
CA LEU A 197 14.81 7.04 -10.40
C LEU A 197 15.57 5.72 -10.48
N ARG A 198 15.80 5.20 -11.70
CA ARG A 198 16.56 3.97 -11.90
C ARG A 198 17.99 4.10 -11.42
N SER A 199 18.68 5.18 -11.75
CA SER A 199 20.09 5.37 -11.37
C SER A 199 20.27 5.53 -9.86
N ILE A 200 19.48 6.39 -9.23
CA ILE A 200 19.60 6.64 -7.78
C ILE A 200 19.17 5.39 -6.99
N SER A 201 18.07 4.75 -7.37
CA SER A 201 17.64 3.52 -6.69
C SER A 201 18.64 2.38 -6.84
N GLY A 202 19.29 2.25 -8.00
CA GLY A 202 20.31 1.22 -8.25
C GLY A 202 21.53 1.42 -7.35
N TYR A 203 22.02 2.65 -7.26
CA TYR A 203 23.12 3.01 -6.37
C TYR A 203 22.82 2.67 -4.89
N PHE A 204 21.62 3.00 -4.40
CA PHE A 204 21.26 2.64 -3.04
C PHE A 204 21.04 1.13 -2.88
N ALA A 205 20.48 0.45 -3.88
CA ALA A 205 20.28 -1.00 -3.83
C ALA A 205 21.61 -1.75 -3.72
N THR A 206 22.64 -1.35 -4.47
CA THR A 206 23.99 -1.95 -4.36
C THR A 206 24.58 -1.73 -2.97
N LEU A 207 24.46 -0.53 -2.40
CA LEU A 207 24.94 -0.24 -1.04
C LEU A 207 24.23 -1.06 0.04
N LEU A 208 22.95 -1.33 -0.14
CA LEU A 208 22.14 -2.13 0.76
C LEU A 208 22.34 -3.65 0.56
N ALA A 209 22.91 -4.05 -0.59
CA ALA A 209 23.18 -5.43 -0.94
C ALA A 209 24.60 -5.88 -0.59
N GLU A 210 25.50 -4.98 -0.19
CA GLU A 210 26.86 -5.34 0.24
C GLU A 210 26.81 -6.26 1.48
N ASP A 211 27.20 -7.53 1.28
CA ASP A 211 27.25 -8.57 2.29
C ASP A 211 28.19 -8.17 3.44
N THR A 212 27.67 -8.16 4.66
CA THR A 212 28.53 -8.08 5.86
C THR A 212 29.24 -9.42 6.04
N PRO A 213 30.59 -9.49 6.02
CA PRO A 213 31.30 -10.76 6.15
C PRO A 213 30.96 -11.47 7.46
N GLY A 214 30.48 -12.71 7.39
CA GLY A 214 30.22 -13.57 8.56
C GLY A 214 28.79 -13.63 9.08
N VAL A 215 27.84 -12.91 8.47
CA VAL A 215 26.40 -13.08 8.74
C VAL A 215 25.79 -13.89 7.61
N VAL A 216 25.21 -15.07 7.91
CA VAL A 216 24.43 -15.82 6.93
C VAL A 216 23.29 -14.91 6.47
N PRO A 217 23.17 -14.60 5.17
CA PRO A 217 22.07 -13.78 4.69
C PRO A 217 20.76 -14.42 5.11
N THR A 218 19.83 -13.63 5.66
CA THR A 218 18.47 -14.10 6.03
C THR A 218 17.81 -14.86 4.88
N SER A 219 18.20 -14.48 3.67
CA SER A 219 17.79 -15.08 2.44
C SER A 219 18.20 -16.57 2.35
N GLU A 220 19.46 -16.92 2.60
CA GLU A 220 19.96 -18.31 2.54
C GLU A 220 19.24 -19.24 3.53
N ILE A 221 18.89 -18.73 4.72
CA ILE A 221 18.11 -19.47 5.73
C ILE A 221 16.70 -19.76 5.20
N ILE A 222 16.02 -18.73 4.67
CA ILE A 222 14.66 -18.86 4.12
C ILE A 222 14.65 -19.83 2.94
N THR A 223 15.62 -19.77 2.03
CA THR A 223 15.70 -20.70 0.88
C THR A 223 15.95 -22.14 1.31
N LYS A 224 16.83 -22.39 2.29
CA LYS A 224 17.02 -23.75 2.82
C LYS A 224 15.72 -24.33 3.40
N ILE A 225 14.92 -23.50 4.06
CA ILE A 225 13.61 -23.90 4.59
C ILE A 225 12.60 -24.14 3.47
N LEU A 226 12.61 -23.33 2.40
CA LEU A 226 11.61 -23.36 1.34
C LEU A 226 11.88 -24.40 0.24
N ASN A 227 13.14 -24.71 -0.06
CA ASN A 227 13.51 -25.60 -1.17
C ASN A 227 12.76 -26.95 -1.14
N PRO A 228 12.62 -27.65 0.00
CA PRO A 228 11.85 -28.90 0.04
C PRO A 228 10.39 -28.73 -0.40
N PHE A 229 9.78 -27.58 -0.06
CA PHE A 229 8.40 -27.28 -0.46
C PHE A 229 8.31 -26.90 -1.95
N VAL A 230 9.30 -26.15 -2.45
CA VAL A 230 9.37 -25.77 -3.87
C VAL A 230 9.59 -27.00 -4.74
N GLU A 231 10.47 -27.91 -4.34
CA GLU A 231 10.72 -29.16 -5.05
C GLU A 231 9.50 -30.09 -5.00
N ALA A 232 8.84 -30.20 -3.84
CA ALA A 232 7.65 -31.03 -3.70
C ALA A 232 6.44 -30.51 -4.50
N ILE A 233 6.23 -29.19 -4.53
CA ILE A 233 5.05 -28.58 -5.16
C ILE A 233 5.33 -28.20 -6.62
N GLY A 234 6.50 -27.68 -6.94
CA GLY A 234 6.86 -27.04 -8.21
C GLY A 234 7.00 -27.99 -9.40
N MET A 235 7.72 -27.54 -10.42
CA MET A 235 7.89 -28.25 -11.71
C MET A 235 8.63 -29.57 -11.59
N GLN A 236 9.37 -29.81 -10.51
CA GLN A 236 10.03 -31.11 -10.24
C GLN A 236 9.17 -32.06 -9.43
N GLY A 237 8.05 -31.58 -8.87
CA GLY A 237 7.17 -32.34 -8.00
C GLY A 237 5.75 -32.44 -8.55
N LEU A 238 4.77 -32.14 -7.71
CA LEU A 238 3.34 -32.31 -7.99
C LEU A 238 2.89 -31.61 -9.29
N ILE A 239 3.33 -30.38 -9.52
CA ILE A 239 2.92 -29.61 -10.71
C ILE A 239 3.57 -30.17 -11.98
N GLY A 240 4.82 -30.62 -11.90
CA GLY A 240 5.53 -31.27 -13.02
C GLY A 240 4.85 -32.55 -13.50
N ASN A 241 4.22 -33.29 -12.60
CA ASN A 241 3.59 -34.58 -12.88
C ASN A 241 2.23 -34.49 -13.59
N VAL A 242 1.74 -33.28 -13.91
CA VAL A 242 0.47 -33.06 -14.63
C VAL A 242 0.51 -33.56 -16.09
N GLY A 243 1.67 -34.03 -16.57
CA GLY A 243 1.84 -34.72 -17.85
C GLY A 243 1.94 -33.81 -19.07
N ASN A 244 1.52 -32.54 -18.97
CA ASN A 244 1.71 -31.52 -19.99
C ASN A 244 2.57 -30.36 -19.46
N HIS A 245 3.75 -30.19 -20.04
CA HIS A 245 4.74 -29.19 -19.64
C HIS A 245 4.18 -27.75 -19.64
N ASN A 246 3.46 -27.36 -20.69
CA ASN A 246 2.90 -26.01 -20.80
C ASN A 246 1.82 -25.75 -19.76
N LEU A 247 0.99 -26.76 -19.47
CA LEU A 247 -0.03 -26.67 -18.43
C LEU A 247 0.60 -26.60 -17.04
N ALA A 248 1.64 -27.40 -16.78
CA ALA A 248 2.41 -27.36 -15.54
C ALA A 248 3.02 -25.96 -15.30
N VAL A 249 3.61 -25.34 -16.33
CA VAL A 249 4.12 -23.96 -16.24
C VAL A 249 3.00 -22.98 -15.88
N ILE A 250 1.86 -23.02 -16.58
CA ILE A 250 0.74 -22.12 -16.31
C ILE A 250 0.21 -22.29 -14.88
N ILE A 251 0.07 -23.53 -14.41
CA ILE A 251 -0.35 -23.83 -13.03
C ILE A 251 0.67 -23.28 -12.03
N CYS A 252 1.96 -23.46 -12.27
CA CYS A 252 3.02 -22.99 -11.39
C CYS A 252 3.02 -21.46 -11.26
N LEU A 253 2.95 -20.74 -12.39
CA LEU A 253 2.88 -19.28 -12.44
C LEU A 253 1.59 -18.74 -11.78
N SER A 254 0.45 -19.38 -12.06
CA SER A 254 -0.86 -18.98 -11.52
C SER A 254 -0.95 -19.22 -10.03
N LEU A 255 -0.50 -20.38 -9.54
CA LEU A 255 -0.49 -20.74 -8.13
C LEU A 255 0.44 -19.81 -7.34
N GLY A 256 1.67 -19.58 -7.85
CA GLY A 256 2.60 -18.66 -7.19
C GLY A 256 2.06 -17.23 -7.12
N THR A 257 1.45 -16.74 -8.22
CA THR A 257 0.81 -15.41 -8.25
C THR A 257 -0.37 -15.32 -7.27
N LEU A 258 -1.25 -16.32 -7.26
CA LEU A 258 -2.38 -16.39 -6.34
C LEU A 258 -1.90 -16.43 -4.89
N LEU A 259 -0.87 -17.22 -4.59
CA LEU A 259 -0.30 -17.35 -3.26
C LEU A 259 0.26 -16.00 -2.78
N ILE A 260 0.97 -15.26 -3.63
CA ILE A 260 1.45 -13.91 -3.29
C ILE A 260 0.27 -12.96 -3.05
N LEU A 261 -0.75 -12.96 -3.92
CA LEU A 261 -1.93 -12.09 -3.78
C LEU A 261 -2.68 -12.33 -2.46
N VAL A 262 -2.93 -13.60 -2.14
CA VAL A 262 -3.61 -13.99 -0.88
C VAL A 262 -2.74 -13.62 0.31
N SER A 263 -1.44 -13.96 0.26
CA SER A 263 -0.51 -13.71 1.36
C SER A 263 -0.34 -12.22 1.66
N VAL A 264 -0.19 -11.38 0.63
CA VAL A 264 -0.12 -9.92 0.78
C VAL A 264 -1.41 -9.36 1.39
N ARG A 265 -2.59 -9.83 0.94
CA ARG A 265 -3.88 -9.42 1.53
C ARG A 265 -3.99 -9.82 3.00
N VAL A 266 -3.59 -11.05 3.34
CA VAL A 266 -3.58 -11.55 4.73
C VAL A 266 -2.63 -10.71 5.57
N MET A 267 -1.39 -10.50 5.11
CA MET A 267 -0.38 -9.71 5.79
C MET A 267 -0.88 -8.29 6.09
N SER A 268 -1.36 -7.56 5.07
CA SER A 268 -1.91 -6.21 5.24
C SER A 268 -3.13 -6.19 6.18
N ALA A 269 -3.97 -7.22 6.15
CA ALA A 269 -5.11 -7.32 7.07
C ALA A 269 -4.67 -7.53 8.52
N GLN A 270 -3.67 -8.37 8.76
CA GLN A 270 -3.16 -8.62 10.12
C GLN A 270 -2.44 -7.40 10.68
N ILE A 271 -1.54 -6.78 9.91
CA ILE A 271 -0.82 -5.58 10.35
C ILE A 271 -1.81 -4.47 10.72
N ARG A 272 -2.84 -4.24 9.88
CA ARG A 272 -3.90 -3.27 10.18
C ARG A 272 -4.60 -3.56 11.51
N THR A 273 -4.94 -4.82 11.80
CA THR A 273 -5.62 -5.14 13.07
C THR A 273 -4.69 -5.00 14.27
N ILE A 274 -3.42 -5.37 14.13
CA ILE A 274 -2.41 -5.22 15.19
C ILE A 274 -2.21 -3.74 15.53
N THR A 275 -2.19 -2.87 14.53
CA THR A 275 -1.84 -1.45 14.70
C THR A 275 -3.03 -0.51 14.84
N ALA A 276 -4.26 -1.00 14.75
CA ALA A 276 -5.49 -0.20 14.77
C ALA A 276 -5.59 0.72 16.01
N ALA A 277 -5.18 0.24 17.18
CA ALA A 277 -5.21 1.02 18.42
C ALA A 277 -4.20 2.17 18.41
N THR A 278 -2.96 1.87 18.01
CA THR A 278 -1.90 2.87 17.85
C THR A 278 -2.32 3.92 16.83
N ALA A 279 -2.87 3.49 15.70
CA ALA A 279 -3.43 4.35 14.66
C ALA A 279 -4.52 5.28 15.21
N THR A 280 -5.50 4.74 15.94
CA THR A 280 -6.61 5.51 16.53
C THR A 280 -6.08 6.52 17.54
N SER A 281 -5.12 6.14 18.39
CA SER A 281 -4.50 7.04 19.36
C SER A 281 -3.78 8.23 18.73
N ILE A 282 -3.20 8.05 17.53
CA ILE A 282 -2.54 9.11 16.76
C ILE A 282 -3.58 10.08 16.20
N ILE A 283 -4.71 9.58 15.69
CA ILE A 283 -5.83 10.42 15.23
C ILE A 283 -6.47 11.18 16.40
N ASP A 284 -6.69 10.53 17.54
CA ASP A 284 -7.25 11.18 18.72
C ASP A 284 -6.35 12.30 19.21
N LYS A 285 -5.01 12.12 19.17
CA LYS A 285 -4.07 13.22 19.46
C LYS A 285 -4.21 14.37 18.45
N LEU A 286 -4.46 14.11 17.16
CA LEU A 286 -4.71 15.18 16.16
C LEU A 286 -6.00 15.94 16.45
N VAL A 287 -7.06 15.22 16.83
CA VAL A 287 -8.40 15.80 17.01
C VAL A 287 -8.53 16.49 18.37
N ASN A 288 -8.00 15.88 19.44
CA ASN A 288 -8.18 16.32 20.83
C ASN A 288 -7.13 17.31 21.33
N THR A 289 -6.13 17.71 20.52
CA THR A 289 -5.22 18.82 20.88
C THR A 289 -5.90 20.22 20.84
N GLY A 290 -7.23 20.27 21.00
CA GLY A 290 -7.97 21.34 21.67
C GLY A 290 -7.91 22.76 21.09
N GLY A 291 -7.32 22.95 19.91
CA GLY A 291 -7.22 24.27 19.29
C GLY A 291 -7.22 24.15 17.78
N LYS A 292 -7.81 25.15 17.10
CA LYS A 292 -7.68 25.32 15.65
C LYS A 292 -6.19 25.24 15.29
N THR A 293 -5.72 24.12 14.75
CA THR A 293 -4.29 23.95 14.46
C THR A 293 -3.90 25.01 13.43
N ARG A 294 -3.22 26.06 13.89
CA ARG A 294 -2.71 27.11 13.00
C ARG A 294 -1.67 26.47 12.09
N ALA A 295 -1.72 26.83 10.81
CA ALA A 295 -0.75 26.36 9.84
C ALA A 295 0.61 27.03 10.14
N SER A 296 1.45 26.35 10.92
CA SER A 296 2.83 26.69 11.21
C SER A 296 3.77 25.65 10.60
N ALA A 297 5.05 25.98 10.44
CA ALA A 297 6.06 25.03 9.98
C ALA A 297 6.09 23.79 10.90
N ARG A 298 6.09 24.02 12.22
CA ARG A 298 6.08 22.95 13.23
C ARG A 298 4.87 22.03 13.09
N SER A 299 3.67 22.59 12.94
CA SER A 299 2.45 21.77 12.78
C SER A 299 2.48 20.95 11.49
N THR A 300 3.10 21.48 10.43
CA THR A 300 3.21 20.79 9.14
C THR A 300 4.15 19.59 9.23
N ILE A 301 5.31 19.74 9.87
CA ILE A 301 6.26 18.65 10.10
C ILE A 301 5.65 17.56 10.99
N VAL A 302 5.00 17.97 12.09
CA VAL A 302 4.31 17.02 12.98
C VAL A 302 3.21 16.26 12.22
N SER A 303 2.36 16.97 11.47
CA SER A 303 1.33 16.32 10.65
C SER A 303 1.90 15.36 9.60
N PHE A 304 3.01 15.70 8.95
CA PHE A 304 3.70 14.80 8.02
C PHE A 304 4.19 13.53 8.73
N GLY A 305 4.92 13.68 9.85
CA GLY A 305 5.40 12.54 10.62
C GLY A 305 4.26 11.65 11.12
N MET A 306 3.14 12.24 11.53
CA MET A 306 1.95 11.49 11.94
C MET A 306 1.33 10.70 10.79
N GLY A 307 1.20 11.31 9.61
CA GLY A 307 0.72 10.60 8.41
C GLY A 307 1.63 9.45 8.01
N LEU A 308 2.94 9.67 8.08
CA LEU A 308 3.96 8.65 7.80
C LEU A 308 3.86 7.48 8.77
N ILE A 309 3.91 7.74 10.07
CA ILE A 309 3.87 6.70 11.09
C ILE A 309 2.53 5.96 11.07
N PHE A 310 1.41 6.68 11.01
CA PHE A 310 0.09 6.06 10.95
C PHE A 310 -0.02 5.13 9.73
N THR A 311 0.50 5.56 8.58
CA THR A 311 0.39 4.76 7.36
C THR A 311 1.39 3.62 7.31
N PHE A 312 2.59 3.80 7.84
CA PHE A 312 3.54 2.72 8.07
C PHE A 312 2.88 1.60 8.89
N LEU A 313 2.19 1.99 9.96
CA LEU A 313 1.48 1.07 10.84
C LEU A 313 0.26 0.42 10.18
N VAL A 314 -0.56 1.19 9.45
CA VAL A 314 -1.79 0.67 8.81
C VAL A 314 -1.51 0.01 7.45
N THR A 315 -0.33 0.23 6.88
CA THR A 315 0.15 -0.24 5.56
C THR A 315 -0.67 0.22 4.34
N ALA A 316 -1.60 1.17 4.53
CA ALA A 316 -2.48 1.67 3.48
C ALA A 316 -2.71 3.19 3.59
N SER A 317 -2.19 3.97 2.65
CA SER A 317 -2.31 5.43 2.65
C SER A 317 -3.73 5.89 2.38
N SER A 318 -4.50 5.13 1.59
CA SER A 318 -5.91 5.41 1.34
C SER A 318 -6.74 5.44 2.62
N VAL A 319 -6.45 4.57 3.60
CA VAL A 319 -7.10 4.55 4.91
C VAL A 319 -6.76 5.82 5.70
N THR A 320 -5.50 6.22 5.71
CA THR A 320 -5.03 7.46 6.35
C THR A 320 -5.65 8.70 5.74
N VAL A 321 -5.74 8.77 4.41
CA VAL A 321 -6.35 9.91 3.73
C VAL A 321 -7.86 9.94 3.96
N ALA A 322 -8.52 8.78 3.97
CA ALA A 322 -9.94 8.66 4.30
C ALA A 322 -10.23 9.11 5.74
N SER A 323 -9.38 8.74 6.72
CA SER A 323 -9.56 9.14 8.12
C SER A 323 -9.39 10.65 8.35
N MET A 324 -8.72 11.36 7.43
CA MET A 324 -8.63 12.82 7.45
C MET A 324 -9.86 13.53 6.87
N GLN A 325 -10.77 12.82 6.20
CA GLN A 325 -11.98 13.44 5.64
C GLN A 325 -12.93 13.97 6.74
N PRO A 326 -13.27 13.23 7.82
CA PRO A 326 -14.07 13.76 8.93
C PRO A 326 -13.43 15.00 9.58
N VAL A 327 -12.11 14.99 9.75
CA VAL A 327 -11.33 16.10 10.32
C VAL A 327 -11.38 17.34 9.43
N ALA A 328 -11.32 17.15 8.11
CA ALA A 328 -11.47 18.25 7.15
C ALA A 328 -12.91 18.78 7.09
N VAL A 329 -13.91 17.90 7.27
CA VAL A 329 -15.33 18.23 7.26
C VAL A 329 -15.71 19.07 8.48
N SER A 330 -15.28 18.66 9.67
CA SER A 330 -15.49 19.40 10.92
C SER A 330 -14.83 20.79 10.92
N GLY A 331 -13.78 20.96 10.12
CA GLY A 331 -13.07 22.23 9.97
C GLY A 331 -12.16 22.57 11.16
N THR A 332 -11.85 21.58 12.00
CA THR A 332 -10.95 21.72 13.15
C THR A 332 -9.50 21.96 12.71
N VAL A 333 -9.09 21.40 11.57
CA VAL A 333 -7.72 21.48 11.03
C VAL A 333 -7.69 22.22 9.69
N ARG A 334 -6.68 23.08 9.53
CA ARG A 334 -6.45 23.79 8.25
C ARG A 334 -5.96 22.82 7.16
N ARG A 335 -6.20 23.19 5.90
CA ARG A 335 -5.85 22.37 4.71
C ARG A 335 -4.36 22.03 4.57
N ARG A 336 -3.44 22.89 5.03
CA ARG A 336 -1.99 22.63 4.94
C ARG A 336 -1.53 21.48 5.84
N PRO A 337 -1.84 21.48 7.15
CA PRO A 337 -1.59 20.30 7.99
C PRO A 337 -2.25 19.02 7.46
N VAL A 338 -3.50 19.10 6.96
CA VAL A 338 -4.17 17.93 6.33
C VAL A 338 -3.37 17.43 5.12
N LEU A 339 -2.91 18.33 4.24
CA LEU A 339 -2.04 18.00 3.12
C LEU A 339 -0.75 17.31 3.61
N ALA A 340 -0.13 17.81 4.68
CA ALA A 340 1.07 17.19 5.23
C ALA A 340 0.81 15.75 5.73
N VAL A 341 -0.32 15.48 6.39
CA VAL A 341 -0.72 14.10 6.75
C VAL A 341 -0.84 13.23 5.50
N ILE A 342 -1.47 13.72 4.43
CA ILE A 342 -1.63 12.99 3.16
C ILE A 342 -0.27 12.65 2.54
N LEU A 343 0.65 13.62 2.49
CA LEU A 343 1.99 13.42 1.93
C LEU A 343 2.81 12.45 2.79
N GLY A 344 2.71 12.57 4.11
CA GLY A 344 3.29 11.61 5.04
C GLY A 344 2.74 10.21 4.79
N ALA A 345 1.43 10.09 4.55
CA ALA A 345 0.80 8.81 4.28
C ALA A 345 1.39 8.11 3.05
N ASN A 346 1.61 8.84 1.96
CA ASN A 346 2.20 8.25 0.76
C ASN A 346 3.63 7.79 0.95
N VAL A 347 4.42 8.51 1.75
CA VAL A 347 5.75 8.04 2.18
C VAL A 347 5.63 6.79 3.05
N GLY A 348 4.72 6.78 4.02
CA GLY A 348 4.53 5.65 4.93
C GLY A 348 4.16 4.34 4.23
N THR A 349 3.38 4.38 3.14
CA THR A 349 3.05 3.18 2.34
C THR A 349 4.26 2.51 1.70
N THR A 350 5.35 3.25 1.45
CA THR A 350 6.51 2.72 0.70
C THR A 350 7.26 1.63 1.45
N PHE A 351 7.18 1.62 2.78
CA PHE A 351 7.76 0.56 3.62
C PHE A 351 7.21 -0.83 3.31
N THR A 352 5.98 -0.94 2.80
CA THR A 352 5.40 -2.25 2.44
C THR A 352 6.19 -2.96 1.34
N ALA A 353 6.65 -2.20 0.34
CA ALA A 353 7.48 -2.72 -0.75
C ALA A 353 8.89 -3.07 -0.24
N LEU A 354 9.48 -2.23 0.61
CA LEU A 354 10.78 -2.49 1.24
C LEU A 354 10.76 -3.72 2.16
N PHE A 355 9.66 -3.98 2.86
CA PHE A 355 9.55 -5.22 3.64
C PHE A 355 9.34 -6.45 2.76
N ALA A 356 8.67 -6.30 1.63
CA ALA A 356 8.52 -7.40 0.69
C ALA A 356 9.87 -7.86 0.12
N THR A 357 10.85 -6.96 -0.06
CA THR A 357 12.19 -7.35 -0.53
C THR A 357 12.96 -8.20 0.47
N LEU A 358 12.67 -8.08 1.78
CA LEU A 358 13.26 -8.97 2.79
C LEU A 358 12.80 -10.43 2.64
N ALA A 359 11.65 -10.64 1.98
CA ALA A 359 11.12 -11.97 1.66
C ALA A 359 11.66 -12.51 0.32
N ILE A 360 12.39 -11.69 -0.45
CA ILE A 360 12.89 -12.06 -1.77
C ILE A 360 14.28 -12.65 -1.59
N VAL A 361 14.35 -13.97 -1.75
CA VAL A 361 15.61 -14.70 -1.76
C VAL A 361 15.88 -15.20 -3.17
N SER A 362 16.57 -14.38 -3.95
CA SER A 362 17.06 -14.76 -5.26
C SER A 362 18.35 -14.01 -5.53
N SER A 363 19.09 -14.45 -6.55
CA SER A 363 20.22 -13.70 -7.10
C SER A 363 19.80 -12.34 -7.69
N LEU A 364 18.49 -12.06 -7.76
CA LEU A 364 17.90 -10.82 -8.25
C LEU A 364 17.31 -9.96 -7.12
N SER A 365 17.65 -10.25 -5.86
CA SER A 365 17.18 -9.48 -4.69
C SER A 365 17.57 -8.00 -4.77
N GLU A 366 18.76 -7.69 -5.32
CA GLU A 366 19.22 -6.32 -5.58
C GLU A 366 18.25 -5.56 -6.49
N PHE A 367 17.82 -6.17 -7.61
CA PHE A 367 16.87 -5.54 -8.52
C PHE A 367 15.49 -5.35 -7.89
N ALA A 368 15.07 -6.29 -7.03
CA ALA A 368 13.84 -6.12 -6.27
C ALA A 368 13.94 -4.96 -5.26
N MET A 369 15.07 -4.85 -4.55
CA MET A 369 15.38 -3.71 -3.68
C MET A 369 15.37 -2.40 -4.47
N GLN A 370 16.00 -2.37 -5.64
CA GLN A 370 15.98 -1.23 -6.54
C GLN A 370 14.54 -0.82 -6.89
N ALA A 371 13.70 -1.77 -7.31
CA ALA A 371 12.30 -1.50 -7.63
C ALA A 371 11.51 -0.96 -6.42
N ALA A 372 11.74 -1.49 -5.20
CA ALA A 372 11.12 -0.98 -3.99
C ALA A 372 11.59 0.46 -3.66
N LEU A 373 12.89 0.73 -3.83
CA LEU A 373 13.48 2.05 -3.60
C LEU A 373 12.97 3.10 -4.58
N VAL A 374 12.65 2.75 -5.83
CA VAL A 374 11.99 3.67 -6.79
C VAL A 374 10.70 4.23 -6.17
N HIS A 375 9.88 3.38 -5.56
CA HIS A 375 8.66 3.78 -4.88
C HIS A 375 8.94 4.71 -3.68
N THR A 376 9.95 4.39 -2.88
CA THR A 376 10.35 5.20 -1.71
C THR A 376 10.88 6.58 -2.14
N ILE A 377 11.81 6.62 -3.09
CA ILE A 377 12.45 7.84 -3.57
C ILE A 377 11.42 8.80 -4.16
N MET A 378 10.53 8.33 -5.05
CA MET A 378 9.54 9.23 -5.67
C MET A 378 8.61 9.86 -4.63
N ASN A 379 8.20 9.12 -3.60
CA ASN A 379 7.27 9.62 -2.60
C ASN A 379 7.97 10.55 -1.60
N VAL A 380 9.18 10.20 -1.16
CA VAL A 380 9.97 11.04 -0.24
C VAL A 380 10.35 12.35 -0.92
N VAL A 381 10.93 12.29 -2.12
CA VAL A 381 11.36 13.49 -2.85
C VAL A 381 10.14 14.30 -3.29
N GLY A 382 9.08 13.65 -3.79
CA GLY A 382 7.84 14.34 -4.14
C GLY A 382 7.21 15.08 -2.95
N ALA A 383 7.15 14.43 -1.78
CA ALA A 383 6.64 15.06 -0.56
C ALA A 383 7.53 16.23 -0.11
N ALA A 384 8.85 16.05 -0.13
CA ALA A 384 9.80 17.10 0.21
C ALA A 384 9.65 18.32 -0.72
N VAL A 385 9.58 18.12 -2.04
CA VAL A 385 9.39 19.20 -3.03
C VAL A 385 8.10 19.97 -2.76
N VAL A 386 6.98 19.28 -2.53
CA VAL A 386 5.68 19.93 -2.32
C VAL A 386 5.61 20.67 -0.98
N LEU A 387 6.22 20.14 0.09
CA LEU A 387 6.22 20.76 1.41
C LEU A 387 7.22 21.91 1.53
N CYS A 388 8.41 21.78 0.94
CA CYS A 388 9.45 22.80 0.97
C CYS A 388 9.16 23.99 0.07
N ILE A 389 8.33 23.83 -0.97
CA ILE A 389 7.92 24.91 -1.88
C ILE A 389 6.47 25.35 -1.59
N PRO A 390 6.25 26.43 -0.82
CA PRO A 390 4.92 26.85 -0.38
C PRO A 390 3.92 27.11 -1.51
N GLN A 391 4.42 27.51 -2.68
CA GLN A 391 3.69 27.78 -3.91
C GLN A 391 3.02 26.50 -4.44
N LEU A 392 3.76 25.38 -4.49
CA LEU A 392 3.27 24.09 -4.97
C LEU A 392 2.16 23.57 -4.06
N SER A 393 2.38 23.57 -2.75
CA SER A 393 1.34 23.25 -1.75
C SER A 393 0.06 24.09 -1.94
N ARG A 394 0.18 25.39 -2.22
CA ARG A 394 -0.98 26.27 -2.46
C ARG A 394 -1.68 25.98 -3.78
N GLN A 395 -0.93 25.67 -4.84
CA GLN A 395 -1.50 25.33 -6.15
C GLN A 395 -2.24 23.99 -6.08
N LEU A 396 -1.64 22.98 -5.45
CA LEU A 396 -2.25 21.68 -5.24
C LEU A 396 -3.59 21.81 -4.51
N ILE A 397 -3.63 22.52 -3.36
CA ILE A 397 -4.89 22.76 -2.63
C ILE A 397 -5.92 23.50 -3.50
N ARG A 398 -5.50 24.43 -4.36
CA ARG A 398 -6.39 25.14 -5.30
C ARG A 398 -6.97 24.20 -6.34
N LEU A 399 -6.17 23.35 -6.96
CA LEU A 399 -6.60 22.33 -7.93
C LEU A 399 -7.58 21.33 -7.30
N SER A 400 -7.26 20.82 -6.11
CA SER A 400 -8.15 19.93 -5.36
C SER A 400 -9.48 20.59 -5.04
N SER A 401 -9.47 21.87 -4.66
CA SER A 401 -10.69 22.64 -4.37
C SER A 401 -11.51 22.93 -5.64
N ALA A 402 -10.85 23.16 -6.78
CA ALA A 402 -11.52 23.35 -8.06
C ALA A 402 -12.21 22.06 -8.50
N THR A 403 -11.51 20.93 -8.42
CA THR A 403 -12.04 19.60 -8.74
C THR A 403 -13.23 19.27 -7.84
N ALA A 404 -13.11 19.49 -6.52
CA ALA A 404 -14.19 19.27 -5.58
C ALA A 404 -15.41 20.17 -5.81
N ARG A 405 -15.22 21.41 -6.29
CA ARG A 405 -16.34 22.30 -6.70
C ARG A 405 -17.11 21.74 -7.89
N ILE A 406 -16.45 21.07 -8.83
CA ILE A 406 -17.08 20.46 -10.00
C ILE A 406 -17.80 19.17 -9.58
N ALA A 407 -17.12 18.31 -8.82
CA ALA A 407 -17.68 17.07 -8.28
C ALA A 407 -18.93 17.33 -7.43
N SER A 408 -18.90 18.32 -6.54
CA SER A 408 -20.03 18.65 -5.65
C SER A 408 -21.24 19.26 -6.35
N ARG A 409 -21.28 19.35 -7.68
CA ARG A 409 -22.46 19.81 -8.45
C ARG A 409 -23.37 18.66 -8.88
N SER A 410 -22.84 17.45 -9.03
CA SER A 410 -23.63 16.30 -9.49
C SER A 410 -22.85 15.00 -9.27
N TYR A 411 -23.54 13.96 -8.84
CA TYR A 411 -22.99 12.61 -8.66
C TYR A 411 -22.40 12.05 -9.96
N VAL A 412 -23.06 12.32 -11.09
CA VAL A 412 -22.58 11.91 -12.42
C VAL A 412 -21.24 12.56 -12.72
N ARG A 413 -21.04 13.85 -12.38
CA ARG A 413 -19.75 14.53 -12.56
C ARG A 413 -18.66 13.93 -11.70
N THR A 414 -18.97 13.57 -10.45
CA THR A 414 -18.02 12.88 -9.58
C THR A 414 -17.60 11.54 -10.18
N LEU A 415 -18.56 10.72 -10.60
CA LEU A 415 -18.29 9.41 -11.23
C LEU A 415 -17.51 9.56 -12.52
N MET A 416 -17.82 10.55 -13.37
CA MET A 416 -17.06 10.85 -14.59
C MET A 416 -15.60 11.22 -14.29
N ILE A 417 -15.34 12.01 -13.24
CA ILE A 417 -13.96 12.35 -12.84
C ILE A 417 -13.20 11.09 -12.41
N ILE A 418 -13.82 10.26 -11.55
CA ILE A 418 -13.18 9.05 -11.02
C ILE A 418 -12.96 8.02 -12.15
N PHE A 419 -14.03 7.67 -12.88
CA PHE A 419 -13.96 6.73 -13.98
C PHE A 419 -13.03 7.23 -15.08
N GLY A 420 -13.14 8.50 -15.45
CA GLY A 420 -12.30 9.13 -16.46
C GLY A 420 -10.81 9.02 -16.14
N LEU A 421 -10.44 9.34 -14.89
CA LEU A 421 -9.04 9.38 -14.47
C LEU A 421 -8.43 7.99 -14.25
N TYR A 422 -9.14 7.08 -13.58
CA TYR A 422 -8.56 5.81 -13.13
C TYR A 422 -8.91 4.61 -14.01
N ILE A 423 -9.93 4.72 -14.88
CA ILE A 423 -10.38 3.62 -15.74
C ILE A 423 -10.29 4.02 -17.22
N ALA A 424 -11.01 5.05 -17.66
CA ALA A 424 -11.11 5.38 -19.07
C ALA A 424 -9.77 5.82 -19.68
N LEU A 425 -9.08 6.77 -19.04
CA LEU A 425 -7.79 7.29 -19.53
C LEU A 425 -6.72 6.20 -19.68
N PRO A 426 -6.41 5.39 -18.65
CA PRO A 426 -5.43 4.32 -18.83
C PRO A 426 -5.89 3.23 -19.79
N SER A 427 -7.19 2.88 -19.84
CA SER A 427 -7.71 1.92 -20.83
C SER A 427 -7.59 2.42 -22.26
N ILE A 428 -7.79 3.72 -22.51
CA ILE A 428 -7.60 4.34 -23.83
C ILE A 428 -6.12 4.28 -24.22
N VAL A 429 -5.20 4.57 -23.30
CA VAL A 429 -3.76 4.45 -23.56
C VAL A 429 -3.39 3.02 -23.98
N LEU A 430 -3.91 2.01 -23.27
CA LEU A 430 -3.68 0.61 -23.62
C LEU A 430 -4.32 0.22 -24.96
N ALA A 431 -5.56 0.65 -25.21
CA ALA A 431 -6.24 0.39 -26.48
C ALA A 431 -5.47 0.98 -27.66
N CYS A 432 -5.03 2.24 -27.55
CA CYS A 432 -4.21 2.90 -28.56
C CYS A 432 -2.88 2.18 -28.82
N TYR A 433 -2.27 1.59 -27.79
CA TYR A 433 -1.07 0.79 -27.96
C TYR A 433 -1.34 -0.54 -28.66
N THR A 434 -2.40 -1.26 -28.28
CA THR A 434 -2.75 -2.55 -28.91
C THR A 434 -3.20 -2.44 -30.37
N LEU A 435 -3.59 -1.24 -30.80
CA LEU A 435 -4.03 -0.95 -32.16
C LEU A 435 -2.89 -0.42 -33.08
N ARG A 436 -1.69 -0.20 -32.53
CA ARG A 436 -0.47 0.10 -33.29
C ARG A 436 0.27 -1.19 -33.63
#